data_AF-A0A210R5N8-F1
#
_entry.id   AF-A0A210R5N8-F1
#
_cell.length_a   1.000
_cell.length_b   1.000
_cell.length_c   1.000
_cell.angle_alpha   90.00
_cell.angle_beta   90.00
_cell.angle_gamma   90.00
#
_symmetry.space_group_name_H-M   'P 1'
#
loop_
_entity.id
_entity.type
_entity.pdbx_description
1 polymer ?
#
loop_
_entity_poly.entity_id
_entity_poly.type
_entity_poly.pdbx_seq_one_letter_code
_entity_poly.pdbx_strand_id
1 'polypeptide(L)'
;MAAMTSTVEDLKNEQVPQCLYWTVDQVVDWIDNLGFPYYKACFATNMINGRKLVTIEAKALPSIGITDFEHIKIIAKSIRDMLNLEEPDWTRSISLPPRNDIGMYVERKSGTGKNIDSLTFNKFLQDFKDAKWRPPLANHCLILPRC
;
A
#
# COMPACT_ATOMS: atom_id res chain seq x y z
N MET A 1 -14.41 -12.13 -13.65
CA MET A 1 -13.35 -12.47 -14.64
C MET A 1 -12.27 -11.40 -14.71
N ALA A 2 -12.60 -10.10 -14.86
CA ALA A 2 -11.60 -9.02 -14.99
C ALA A 2 -10.61 -8.85 -13.81
N ALA A 3 -11.03 -9.11 -12.56
CA ALA A 3 -10.14 -8.99 -11.40
C ALA A 3 -9.07 -10.09 -11.35
N MET A 4 -9.39 -11.31 -11.81
CA MET A 4 -8.44 -12.43 -11.84
C MET A 4 -7.37 -12.20 -12.92
N THR A 5 -7.75 -11.63 -14.06
CA THR A 5 -6.80 -11.31 -15.14
C THR A 5 -5.85 -10.19 -14.74
N SER A 6 -6.34 -9.14 -14.09
CA SER A 6 -5.48 -8.05 -13.60
C SER A 6 -4.49 -8.50 -12.53
N THR A 7 -4.89 -9.40 -11.62
CA THR A 7 -3.97 -9.96 -10.62
C THR A 7 -2.86 -10.78 -11.26
N VAL A 8 -3.19 -11.62 -12.25
CA VAL A 8 -2.18 -12.43 -12.95
C VAL A 8 -1.20 -11.55 -13.73
N GLU A 9 -1.65 -10.45 -14.33
CA GLU A 9 -0.77 -9.50 -15.02
C GLU A 9 0.17 -8.77 -14.06
N ASP A 10 -0.35 -8.30 -12.93
CA ASP A 10 0.46 -7.64 -11.91
C ASP A 10 1.51 -8.57 -11.30
N LEU A 11 1.14 -9.81 -11.00
CA LEU A 11 2.06 -10.80 -10.42
C LEU A 11 3.21 -11.19 -11.36
N LYS A 12 3.09 -10.92 -12.67
CA LYS A 12 4.20 -11.08 -13.63
C LYS A 12 5.22 -9.94 -13.56
N ASN A 13 4.84 -8.79 -12.99
CA ASN A 13 5.72 -7.64 -12.90
C ASN A 13 6.43 -7.64 -11.54
N GLU A 14 7.75 -7.76 -11.55
CA GLU A 14 8.60 -7.80 -10.34
C GLU A 14 8.50 -6.53 -9.48
N GLN A 15 8.09 -5.40 -10.07
CA GLN A 15 7.92 -4.15 -9.34
C GLN A 15 6.67 -4.17 -8.45
N VAL A 16 5.67 -4.98 -8.79
CA VAL A 16 4.41 -5.04 -8.04
C VAL A 16 4.56 -5.97 -6.84
N PRO A 17 4.36 -5.46 -5.61
CA PRO A 17 4.51 -6.30 -4.43
C PRO A 17 3.40 -7.34 -4.35
N GLN A 18 3.79 -8.62 -4.27
CA GLN A 18 2.83 -9.73 -4.18
C GLN A 18 1.93 -9.64 -2.95
N CYS A 19 2.42 -9.01 -1.88
CA CYS A 19 1.67 -8.83 -0.63
C CYS A 19 0.38 -8.01 -0.80
N LEU A 20 0.24 -7.23 -1.88
CA LEU A 20 -1.00 -6.52 -2.20
C LEU A 20 -2.21 -7.46 -2.35
N TYR A 21 -1.96 -8.69 -2.81
CA TYR A 21 -2.97 -9.69 -3.09
C TYR A 21 -3.14 -10.73 -1.98
N TRP A 22 -2.47 -10.52 -0.84
CA TRP A 22 -2.59 -11.45 0.29
C TRP A 22 -3.99 -11.45 0.90
N THR A 23 -4.45 -12.67 1.20
CA THR A 23 -5.59 -12.93 2.07
C THR A 23 -5.25 -12.61 3.52
N VAL A 24 -6.26 -12.55 4.39
CA VAL A 24 -6.05 -12.31 5.83
C VAL A 24 -5.16 -13.41 6.44
N ASP A 25 -5.36 -14.67 6.04
CA ASP A 25 -4.58 -15.80 6.55
C ASP A 25 -3.09 -15.67 6.17
N GLN A 26 -2.79 -15.27 4.93
CA GLN A 26 -1.42 -15.02 4.49
C GLN A 26 -0.75 -13.87 5.25
N VAL A 27 -1.49 -12.81 5.60
CA VAL A 27 -0.98 -11.72 6.44
C VAL A 27 -0.68 -12.21 7.86
N VAL A 28 -1.55 -13.07 8.40
CA VAL A 28 -1.40 -13.67 9.73
C VAL A 28 -0.18 -14.59 9.78
N ASP A 29 0.04 -15.39 8.74
CA ASP A 29 1.23 -16.25 8.61
C ASP A 29 2.51 -15.43 8.44
N TRP A 30 2.45 -14.31 7.70
CA TRP A 30 3.57 -13.39 7.60
C TRP A 30 3.98 -12.82 8.97
N ILE A 31 3.04 -12.40 9.80
CA ILE A 31 3.32 -11.89 11.15
C ILE A 31 3.95 -12.97 12.06
N ASP A 32 3.52 -14.22 11.90
CA ASP A 32 4.12 -15.36 12.61
C ASP A 32 5.59 -15.55 12.19
N ASN A 33 5.83 -15.59 10.88
CA ASN A 33 7.18 -15.71 10.30
C ASN A 33 8.09 -14.52 10.62
N LEU A 34 7.53 -13.34 10.86
CA LEU A 34 8.27 -12.15 11.31
C LEU A 34 8.75 -12.28 12.77
N GLY A 35 8.25 -13.26 13.52
CA GLY A 35 8.59 -13.50 14.93
C GLY A 35 7.60 -12.92 15.93
N PHE A 36 6.39 -12.54 15.48
CA PHE A 36 5.36 -11.93 16.34
C PHE A 36 4.05 -12.76 16.40
N PRO A 37 4.10 -14.04 16.81
CA PRO A 37 2.92 -14.92 16.83
C PRO A 37 1.77 -14.38 17.71
N TYR A 38 2.09 -13.60 18.74
CA TYR A 38 1.10 -13.02 19.65
C TYR A 38 0.17 -11.99 18.98
N TYR A 39 0.61 -11.37 17.88
CA TYR A 39 -0.20 -10.38 17.16
C TYR A 39 -1.09 -10.99 16.07
N LYS A 40 -1.02 -12.32 15.82
CA LYS A 40 -1.87 -13.00 14.82
C LYS A 40 -3.35 -12.69 15.01
N ALA A 41 -3.84 -12.79 16.24
CA ALA A 41 -5.24 -12.52 16.58
C ALA A 41 -5.63 -11.05 16.29
N CYS A 42 -4.72 -10.10 16.50
CA CYS A 42 -4.94 -8.68 16.22
C CYS A 42 -5.17 -8.44 14.73
N PHE A 43 -4.35 -9.03 13.86
CA PHE A 43 -4.49 -8.89 12.40
C PHE A 43 -5.74 -9.62 11.87
N ALA A 44 -6.02 -10.83 12.38
CA ALA A 44 -7.19 -11.62 11.98
C ALA A 44 -8.50 -10.92 12.36
N THR A 45 -8.62 -10.45 13.61
CA THR A 45 -9.85 -9.82 14.14
C THR A 45 -10.17 -8.51 13.42
N ASN A 46 -9.15 -7.75 13.02
CA ASN A 46 -9.33 -6.50 12.26
C ASN A 46 -9.48 -6.74 10.74
N MET A 47 -9.48 -8.00 10.30
CA MET A 47 -9.56 -8.42 8.90
C MET A 47 -8.53 -7.69 8.03
N ILE A 48 -7.27 -7.66 8.46
CA ILE A 48 -6.19 -7.00 7.73
C ILE A 48 -5.78 -7.90 6.57
N ASN A 49 -6.07 -7.45 5.35
CA ASN A 49 -5.63 -8.09 4.11
C ASN A 49 -4.47 -7.32 3.45
N GLY A 50 -3.94 -7.85 2.36
CA GLY A 50 -2.83 -7.24 1.62
C GLY A 50 -3.07 -5.78 1.22
N ARG A 51 -4.28 -5.44 0.78
CA ARG A 51 -4.66 -4.07 0.44
C ARG A 51 -4.71 -3.14 1.64
N LYS A 52 -5.21 -3.62 2.79
CA LYS A 52 -5.23 -2.85 4.04
C LYS A 52 -3.83 -2.60 4.59
N LEU A 53 -2.85 -3.48 4.34
CA LEU A 53 -1.46 -3.23 4.73
C LEU A 53 -0.91 -1.93 4.13
N VAL A 54 -1.34 -1.55 2.93
CA VAL A 54 -0.95 -0.28 2.29
C VAL A 54 -1.40 0.94 3.12
N THR A 55 -2.56 0.83 3.78
CA THR A 55 -3.14 1.93 4.56
C THR A 55 -2.65 1.98 6.01
N ILE A 56 -2.02 0.90 6.49
CA ILE A 56 -1.57 0.80 7.88
C ILE A 56 -0.21 1.48 8.01
N GLU A 57 -0.23 2.66 8.63
CA GLU A 57 0.97 3.35 9.09
C GLU A 57 1.22 3.06 10.58
N ALA A 58 2.41 3.42 11.08
CA ALA A 58 2.79 3.24 12.48
C ALA A 58 1.76 3.78 13.48
N LYS A 59 1.06 4.87 13.13
CA LYS A 59 0.01 5.48 13.97
C LYS A 59 -1.24 4.60 14.14
N ALA A 60 -1.50 3.69 13.21
CA ALA A 60 -2.68 2.81 13.24
C ALA A 60 -2.43 1.48 13.97
N LEU A 61 -1.16 1.11 14.20
CA LEU A 61 -0.81 -0.14 14.89
C LEU A 61 -1.31 -0.20 16.35
N PRO A 62 -1.26 0.90 17.15
CA PRO A 62 -1.86 0.92 18.48
C PRO A 62 -3.37 0.63 18.49
N SER A 63 -4.12 1.14 17.50
CA SER A 63 -5.57 0.88 17.41
C SER A 63 -5.92 -0.57 17.08
N ILE A 64 -4.97 -1.32 16.51
CA ILE A 64 -5.12 -2.74 16.17
C ILE A 64 -4.75 -3.63 17.38
N GLY A 65 -4.13 -3.06 18.42
CA GLY A 65 -3.71 -3.75 19.64
C GLY A 65 -2.20 -3.94 19.79
N ILE A 66 -1.40 -3.30 18.93
CA ILE A 66 0.07 -3.36 19.00
C ILE A 66 0.57 -2.07 19.65
N THR A 67 0.84 -2.12 20.95
CA THR A 67 1.19 -0.94 21.75
C THR A 67 2.68 -0.79 22.00
N ASP A 68 3.47 -1.86 21.81
CA ASP A 68 4.91 -1.83 22.02
C ASP A 68 5.62 -1.04 20.91
N PHE A 69 6.38 -0.01 21.29
CA PHE A 69 7.04 0.89 20.36
C PHE A 69 8.12 0.22 19.50
N GLU A 70 8.87 -0.73 20.06
CA GLU A 70 9.88 -1.47 19.29
C GLU A 70 9.22 -2.37 18.25
N HIS A 71 8.14 -3.05 18.63
CA HIS A 71 7.37 -3.88 17.70
C HIS A 71 6.74 -3.04 16.58
N ILE A 72 6.18 -1.87 16.92
CA ILE A 72 5.63 -0.92 15.94
C ILE A 72 6.68 -0.54 14.90
N LYS A 73 7.91 -0.24 15.32
CA LYS A 73 9.00 0.13 14.39
C LYS A 73 9.33 -1.01 13.44
N ILE A 74 9.51 -2.23 13.97
CA ILE A 74 9.89 -3.39 13.17
C ILE A 74 8.79 -3.74 12.16
N ILE A 75 7.53 -3.80 12.62
CA ILE A 75 6.38 -4.12 11.76
C ILE A 75 6.19 -3.04 10.70
N ALA A 76 6.20 -1.75 11.08
CA ALA A 76 6.03 -0.67 10.12
C ALA A 76 7.15 -0.64 9.06
N LYS A 77 8.39 -0.97 9.45
CA LYS A 77 9.50 -1.12 8.48
C LYS A 77 9.25 -2.29 7.55
N SER A 78 8.93 -3.47 8.09
CA SER A 78 8.69 -4.67 7.29
C SER A 78 7.53 -4.49 6.29
N ILE A 79 6.47 -3.77 6.66
CA ILE A 79 5.37 -3.41 5.73
C ILE A 79 5.90 -2.56 4.55
N ARG A 80 6.73 -1.55 4.82
CA ARG A 80 7.31 -0.71 3.75
C ARG A 80 8.20 -1.51 2.82
N ASP A 81 9.06 -2.35 3.39
CA ASP A 81 9.98 -3.21 2.64
C ASP A 81 9.21 -4.18 1.73
N MET A 82 8.15 -4.82 2.23
CA MET A 82 7.32 -5.73 1.43
C MET A 82 6.56 -5.04 0.32
N LEU A 83 6.11 -3.80 0.53
CA LEU A 83 5.34 -3.03 -0.45
C LEU A 83 6.24 -2.28 -1.45
N ASN A 84 7.57 -2.44 -1.37
CA ASN A 84 8.54 -1.66 -2.15
C ASN A 84 8.30 -0.13 -2.04
N LEU A 85 7.89 0.32 -0.86
CA LEU A 85 7.64 1.74 -0.60
C LEU A 85 8.94 2.44 -0.19
N GLU A 86 9.20 3.60 -0.80
CA GLU A 86 10.28 4.47 -0.39
C GLU A 86 10.09 4.98 1.05
N GLU A 87 11.21 5.15 1.76
CA GLU A 87 11.21 5.87 3.02
C GLU A 87 10.83 7.34 2.79
N PRO A 88 10.18 8.00 3.77
CA PRO A 88 9.82 9.41 3.65
C PRO A 88 11.09 10.28 3.55
N ASP A 89 11.27 10.95 2.42
CA ASP A 89 12.36 11.90 2.17
C ASP A 89 11.87 13.34 2.30
N TRP A 90 12.32 14.04 3.35
CA TRP A 90 11.97 15.45 3.60
C TRP A 90 12.66 16.42 2.65
N THR A 91 13.66 15.98 1.88
CA THR A 91 14.36 16.80 0.88
C THR A 91 13.75 16.69 -0.52
N ARG A 92 12.76 15.79 -0.70
CA ARG A 92 12.05 15.61 -1.96
C ARG A 92 11.40 16.91 -2.42
N SER A 93 11.63 17.26 -3.69
CA SER A 93 11.04 18.47 -4.28
C SER A 93 9.51 18.42 -4.25
N ILE A 94 8.90 19.53 -3.81
CA ILE A 94 7.46 19.74 -3.91
C ILE A 94 6.96 19.87 -5.35
N SER A 95 7.81 19.74 -6.37
CA SER A 95 7.42 19.66 -7.79
C SER A 95 7.23 18.23 -8.28
N LEU A 96 7.71 17.24 -7.52
CA LEU A 96 7.59 15.82 -7.83
C LEU A 96 6.33 15.25 -7.17
N PRO A 97 5.80 14.13 -7.71
CA PRO A 97 4.76 13.39 -7.03
C PRO A 97 5.18 12.99 -5.60
N PRO A 98 4.24 12.90 -4.65
CA PRO A 98 4.55 12.62 -3.24
C PRO A 98 5.15 11.24 -3.01
N ARG A 99 4.90 10.28 -3.91
CA ARG A 99 5.48 8.93 -3.91
C ARG A 99 6.01 8.57 -5.29
N ASN A 100 6.81 7.52 -5.36
CA ASN A 100 7.17 6.87 -6.61
C ASN A 100 5.96 6.20 -7.29
N ASP A 101 6.13 5.79 -8.54
CA ASP A 101 5.04 5.24 -9.34
C ASP A 101 4.39 4.00 -8.70
N ILE A 102 5.21 3.12 -8.11
CA ILE A 102 4.70 1.96 -7.39
C ILE A 102 3.93 2.37 -6.14
N GLY A 103 4.42 3.35 -5.39
CA GLY A 103 3.76 3.90 -4.20
C GLY A 103 2.40 4.50 -4.52
N MET A 104 2.31 5.28 -5.59
CA MET A 104 1.04 5.84 -6.06
C MET A 104 0.08 4.74 -6.55
N TYR A 105 0.61 3.72 -7.23
CA TYR A 105 -0.18 2.58 -7.68
C TYR A 105 -0.78 1.79 -6.51
N VAL A 106 0.04 1.40 -5.51
CA VAL A 106 -0.44 0.61 -4.37
C VAL A 106 -1.42 1.42 -3.53
N GLU A 107 -1.21 2.73 -3.36
CA GLU A 107 -2.19 3.62 -2.71
C GLU A 107 -3.52 3.60 -3.46
N ARG A 108 -3.50 3.70 -4.80
CA ARG A 108 -4.71 3.60 -5.61
C ARG A 108 -5.40 2.25 -5.47
N LYS A 109 -4.63 1.16 -5.39
CA LYS A 109 -5.10 -0.22 -5.22
C LYS A 109 -5.58 -0.58 -3.82
N SER A 110 -5.23 0.22 -2.80
CA SER A 110 -5.70 0.02 -1.43
C SER A 110 -7.23 0.12 -1.29
N GLY A 111 -7.86 0.90 -2.19
CA GLY A 111 -9.31 1.04 -2.26
C GLY A 111 -10.04 -0.19 -2.81
N THR A 112 -11.37 -0.07 -2.86
CA THR A 112 -12.26 -1.09 -3.44
C THR A 112 -13.14 -0.47 -4.52
N GLY A 113 -13.37 -1.19 -5.61
CA GLY A 113 -14.29 -0.76 -6.66
C GLY A 113 -13.90 -1.33 -8.03
N LYS A 114 -14.88 -1.53 -8.91
CA LYS A 114 -14.69 -2.23 -10.20
C LYS A 114 -13.50 -1.71 -11.01
N ASN A 115 -13.36 -0.38 -11.10
CA ASN A 115 -12.27 0.26 -11.84
C ASN A 115 -10.91 -0.01 -11.18
N ILE A 116 -10.84 0.11 -9.84
CA ILE A 116 -9.62 -0.15 -9.06
C ILE A 116 -9.25 -1.62 -9.15
N ASP A 117 -10.22 -2.53 -9.06
CA ASP A 117 -10.00 -3.96 -9.12
C ASP A 117 -9.43 -4.38 -10.47
N SER A 118 -9.91 -3.81 -11.57
CA SER A 118 -9.43 -4.08 -12.93
C SER A 118 -8.13 -3.35 -13.32
N LEU A 119 -7.68 -2.38 -12.53
CA LEU A 119 -6.47 -1.61 -12.81
C LEU A 119 -5.24 -2.52 -12.69
N THR A 120 -4.30 -2.41 -13.62
CA THR A 120 -2.99 -3.06 -13.55
C THR A 120 -1.90 -2.01 -13.50
N PHE A 121 -0.72 -2.40 -13.03
CA PHE A 121 0.39 -1.46 -12.92
C PHE A 121 0.81 -0.88 -14.28
N ASN A 122 0.85 -1.69 -15.34
CA ASN A 122 1.14 -1.21 -16.69
C ASN A 122 0.11 -0.20 -17.20
N LYS A 123 -1.18 -0.45 -16.94
CA LYS A 123 -2.24 0.48 -17.32
C LYS A 123 -2.13 1.79 -16.52
N PHE A 124 -1.82 1.69 -15.23
CA PHE A 124 -1.53 2.85 -14.40
C PHE A 124 -0.37 3.68 -14.99
N LEU A 125 0.76 3.07 -15.32
CA LEU A 125 1.89 3.78 -15.94
C LEU A 125 1.51 4.44 -17.27
N GLN A 126 0.65 3.82 -18.08
CA GLN A 126 0.16 4.43 -19.33
C GLN A 126 -0.71 5.65 -19.06
N ASP A 127 -1.63 5.56 -18.10
CA ASP A 127 -2.52 6.66 -17.72
C ASP A 127 -1.72 7.86 -17.17
N PHE A 128 -0.60 7.61 -16.50
CA PHE A 128 0.23 8.63 -15.86
C PHE A 128 1.49 9.02 -16.65
N LYS A 129 1.74 8.44 -17.84
CA LYS A 129 2.96 8.65 -18.62
C LYS A 129 3.26 10.13 -18.90
N ASP A 130 2.22 10.90 -19.24
CA ASP A 130 2.31 12.33 -19.56
C ASP A 130 1.64 13.21 -18.49
N ALA A 131 1.24 12.62 -17.36
CA ALA A 131 0.53 13.34 -16.32
C ALA A 131 1.47 14.33 -15.63
N LYS A 132 1.24 15.63 -15.86
CA LYS A 132 1.92 16.67 -15.08
C LYS A 132 1.34 16.68 -13.68
N TRP A 133 2.10 16.16 -12.72
CA TRP A 133 1.77 16.33 -11.31
C TRP A 133 1.68 17.83 -10.98
N ARG A 134 0.61 18.20 -10.28
CA ARG A 134 0.37 19.56 -9.80
C ARG A 134 -0.06 19.45 -8.35
N PRO A 135 0.59 20.18 -7.42
CA PRO A 135 0.06 20.28 -6.08
C PRO A 135 -1.31 20.96 -6.15
N PRO A 136 -2.25 20.63 -5.24
CA PRO A 136 -3.51 21.35 -5.19
C PRO A 136 -3.23 22.85 -5.03
N LEU A 137 -3.71 23.64 -6.00
CA LEU A 137 -3.53 25.11 -6.03
C LEU A 137 -4.25 25.82 -4.88
N ALA A 138 -5.09 25.08 -4.15
CA ALA A 138 -5.90 25.61 -3.08
C ALA A 138 -5.38 25.09 -1.73
N ASN A 139 -5.29 25.96 -0.74
CA ASN A 139 -4.82 25.72 0.64
C ASN A 139 -5.66 24.71 1.45
N HIS A 140 -6.47 23.88 0.79
CA HIS A 140 -7.44 22.97 1.41
C HIS A 140 -6.92 21.53 1.54
N CYS A 141 -5.64 21.26 1.26
CA CYS A 141 -5.02 19.93 1.42
C CYS A 141 -5.82 18.76 0.80
N LEU A 142 -6.52 18.99 -0.32
CA LEU A 142 -7.24 17.93 -1.04
C LEU A 142 -6.32 17.35 -2.12
N ILE A 143 -5.79 16.14 -1.88
CA ILE A 143 -5.08 15.35 -2.90
C ILE A 143 -6.13 14.58 -3.69
N LEU A 144 -6.65 15.20 -4.76
CA LEU A 144 -7.36 14.47 -5.80
C LEU A 144 -6.89 14.95 -7.17
N PRO A 145 -6.53 14.05 -8.10
CA PRO A 145 -6.33 14.44 -9.49
C PRO A 145 -7.68 14.90 -10.06
N ARG A 146 -7.68 16.07 -10.69
CA ARG A 146 -8.84 16.50 -11.50
C ARG A 146 -8.85 15.66 -12.78
N CYS A 147 -9.94 14.93 -12.98
CA CYS A 147 -10.31 14.34 -14.26
C CYS A 147 -10.61 15.44 -15.29
#